data_AF-A0A7W0SCM4-F1
#
_entry.id   AF-A0A7W0SCM4-F1
#
_cell.length_a   1.000
_cell.length_b   1.000
_cell.length_c   1.000
_cell.angle_alpha   90.00
_cell.angle_beta   90.00
_cell.angle_gamma   90.00
#
_symmetry.space_group_name_H-M   'P 1'
#
loop_
_entity.id
_entity.type
_entity.pdbx_description
1 polymer ?
#
loop_
_entity_poly.entity_id
_entity_poly.type
_entity_poly.pdbx_seq_one_letter_code
_entity_poly.pdbx_strand_id
1 'polypeptide(L)'
;EHFPGDRSLWKGPLGTFEFALLADGVPPSELYPLDMPRAIERLKAISGAIGDHWWESGREPVTWLSQNRVQFSSAWHYRVVAGQRDARPIDLVWDQGLLLVDQWVIPAGAEGADMAVDFLHYASSAEAQASLARIVPLGPVVGAAFNFLEPAIAAHLPTAPGTIDLLVPQNVAWWASHNEEANQLFTSELFEASDG
;
A
#
# COMPACT_ATOMS: atom_id res chain seq x y z
N GLU A 1 19.10 18.40 1.94
CA GLU A 1 17.77 17.80 1.65
C GLU A 1 17.24 18.41 0.37
N HIS A 2 16.80 17.61 -0.60
CA HIS A 2 16.37 18.09 -1.94
C HIS A 2 14.86 18.35 -2.05
N PHE A 3 14.05 17.76 -1.16
CA PHE A 3 12.58 17.82 -1.19
C PHE A 3 12.02 18.14 0.21
N PRO A 4 12.10 19.39 0.70
CA PRO A 4 11.63 19.74 2.04
C PRO A 4 10.10 19.62 2.18
N GLY A 5 9.61 19.35 3.40
CA GLY A 5 8.17 19.34 3.72
C GLY A 5 7.83 18.33 4.83
N ASP A 6 6.61 18.37 5.36
CA ASP A 6 6.16 17.37 6.32
C ASP A 6 5.72 16.09 5.59
N ARG A 7 5.89 14.95 6.25
CA ARG A 7 5.73 13.60 5.69
C ARG A 7 4.62 12.88 6.45
N SER A 8 4.07 11.84 5.83
CA SER A 8 3.12 10.95 6.49
C SER A 8 3.31 9.50 6.04
N LEU A 9 3.29 8.56 6.99
CA LEU A 9 3.42 7.13 6.73
C LEU A 9 2.35 6.34 7.48
N TRP A 10 2.13 5.10 7.07
CA TRP A 10 1.21 4.18 7.73
C TRP A 10 1.67 3.96 9.17
N LYS A 11 0.74 4.00 10.12
CA LYS A 11 1.02 3.66 11.52
C LYS A 11 1.08 2.14 11.72
N GLY A 12 2.05 1.52 11.07
CA GLY A 12 2.36 0.11 11.20
C GLY A 12 3.59 -0.24 10.35
N PRO A 13 4.22 -1.39 10.60
CA PRO A 13 5.45 -1.78 9.94
C PRO A 13 5.24 -2.20 8.49
N LEU A 14 4.07 -2.76 8.16
CA LEU A 14 3.75 -3.27 6.83
C LEU A 14 3.78 -2.14 5.80
N GLY A 15 4.70 -2.23 4.85
CA GLY A 15 4.98 -1.24 3.83
C GLY A 15 5.89 -0.11 4.30
N THR A 16 5.75 0.34 5.55
CA THR A 16 6.60 1.38 6.14
C THR A 16 8.06 0.92 6.26
N PHE A 17 8.31 -0.34 6.62
CA PHE A 17 9.67 -0.90 6.68
C PHE A 17 10.31 -1.00 5.29
N GLU A 18 9.56 -1.47 4.29
CA GLU A 18 10.04 -1.52 2.91
C GLU A 18 10.40 -0.12 2.39
N PHE A 19 9.53 0.87 2.59
CA PHE A 19 9.82 2.25 2.18
C PHE A 19 11.06 2.83 2.88
N ALA A 20 11.25 2.53 4.16
CA ALA A 20 12.43 2.95 4.91
C ALA A 20 13.73 2.35 4.34
N LEU A 21 13.71 1.07 3.96
CA LEU A 21 14.88 0.38 3.39
C LEU A 21 15.16 0.82 1.94
N LEU A 22 14.11 1.00 1.14
CA LEU A 22 14.21 1.55 -0.22
C LEU A 22 14.82 2.96 -0.19
N ALA A 23 14.36 3.81 0.74
CA ALA A 23 14.92 5.15 0.94
C ALA A 23 16.38 5.13 1.39
N ASP A 24 16.82 4.05 2.07
CA ASP A 24 18.21 3.82 2.47
C ASP A 24 19.04 3.08 1.39
N GLY A 25 18.51 2.99 0.17
CA GLY A 25 19.21 2.50 -1.01
C GLY A 25 19.25 0.98 -1.15
N VAL A 26 18.48 0.23 -0.37
CA VAL A 26 18.33 -1.22 -0.58
C VAL A 26 17.65 -1.46 -1.93
N PRO A 27 18.25 -2.22 -2.85
CA PRO A 27 17.61 -2.53 -4.13
C PRO A 27 16.28 -3.26 -3.94
N PRO A 28 15.24 -2.99 -4.74
CA PRO A 28 13.96 -3.70 -4.63
C PRO A 28 14.07 -5.23 -4.65
N SER A 29 15.02 -5.77 -5.43
CA SER A 29 15.28 -7.20 -5.54
C SER A 29 15.95 -7.83 -4.31
N GLU A 30 16.49 -7.03 -3.40
CA GLU A 30 17.24 -7.46 -2.20
C GLU A 30 16.54 -7.07 -0.89
N LEU A 31 15.29 -6.58 -0.97
CA LEU A 31 14.53 -6.13 0.20
C LEU A 31 14.30 -7.23 1.25
N TYR A 32 13.96 -8.44 0.80
CA TYR A 32 13.59 -9.52 1.71
C TYR A 32 14.73 -10.53 1.89
N PRO A 33 14.98 -11.02 3.13
CA PRO A 33 14.29 -10.67 4.37
C PRO A 33 14.59 -9.23 4.81
N LEU A 34 13.59 -8.54 5.39
CA LEU A 34 13.75 -7.14 5.80
C LEU A 34 14.72 -7.02 6.98
N ASP A 35 15.66 -6.10 6.88
CA ASP A 35 16.49 -5.65 8.01
C ASP A 35 15.66 -4.69 8.88
N MET A 36 14.87 -5.24 9.81
CA MET A 36 13.97 -4.44 10.65
C MET A 36 14.71 -3.42 11.54
N PRO A 37 15.85 -3.75 12.19
CA PRO A 37 16.61 -2.76 12.95
C PRO A 37 17.06 -1.57 12.09
N ARG A 38 17.54 -1.82 10.87
CA ARG A 38 17.89 -0.76 9.92
C ARG A 38 16.67 0.06 9.51
N ALA A 39 15.53 -0.59 9.22
CA ALA A 39 14.29 0.11 8.90
C ALA A 39 13.86 1.06 10.03
N ILE A 40 13.92 0.61 11.29
CA ILE A 40 13.61 1.43 12.47
C ILE A 40 14.55 2.62 12.60
N GLU A 41 15.86 2.41 12.42
CA GLU A 41 16.84 3.51 12.46
C GLU A 41 16.47 4.62 11.46
N ARG A 42 16.10 4.24 10.25
CA ARG A 42 15.70 5.20 9.20
C ARG A 42 14.39 5.90 9.55
N LEU A 43 13.41 5.19 10.10
CA LEU A 43 12.14 5.78 10.54
C LEU A 43 12.34 6.76 11.70
N LYS A 44 13.22 6.44 12.66
CA LYS A 44 13.63 7.36 13.73
C LYS A 44 14.30 8.62 13.16
N ALA A 45 15.14 8.48 12.14
CA ALA A 45 15.82 9.61 11.52
C ALA A 45 14.85 10.59 10.83
N ILE A 46 13.71 10.11 10.33
CA ILE A 46 12.69 10.95 9.66
C ILE A 46 11.48 11.28 10.55
N SER A 47 11.42 10.75 11.78
CA SER A 47 10.24 10.86 12.66
C SER A 47 9.83 12.31 12.92
N GLY A 48 10.80 13.23 13.04
CA GLY A 48 10.54 14.66 13.21
C GLY A 48 9.83 15.29 12.00
N ALA A 49 10.06 14.80 10.79
CA ALA A 49 9.35 15.26 9.60
C ALA A 49 7.96 14.61 9.46
N ILE A 50 7.71 13.49 10.12
CA ILE A 50 6.39 12.85 10.17
C ILE A 50 5.52 13.49 11.26
N GLY A 51 6.11 13.75 12.44
CA GLY A 51 5.40 14.24 13.61
C GLY A 51 4.23 13.34 13.97
N ASP A 52 3.05 13.93 14.12
CA ASP A 52 1.80 13.23 14.45
C ASP A 52 1.07 12.67 13.21
N HIS A 53 1.63 12.80 12.00
CA HIS A 53 0.96 12.39 10.76
C HIS A 53 1.22 10.92 10.39
N TRP A 54 1.12 10.04 11.37
CA TRP A 54 1.05 8.60 11.15
C TRP A 54 -0.40 8.23 10.85
N TRP A 55 -0.71 7.89 9.60
CA TRP A 55 -2.09 7.61 9.22
C TRP A 55 -2.52 6.23 9.73
N GLU A 56 -3.75 6.17 10.24
CA GLU A 56 -4.43 4.97 10.73
C GLU A 56 -5.65 4.63 9.85
N SER A 57 -6.08 5.58 9.00
CA SER A 57 -7.13 5.36 8.01
C SER A 57 -6.72 5.85 6.62
N GLY A 58 -7.12 5.11 5.59
CA GLY A 58 -6.76 5.46 4.20
C GLY A 58 -7.30 6.80 3.69
N ARG A 59 -8.16 7.50 4.45
CA ARG A 59 -8.65 8.84 4.09
C ARG A 59 -7.72 9.95 4.55
N GLU A 60 -6.89 9.69 5.55
CA GLU A 60 -6.02 10.70 6.17
C GLU A 60 -4.96 11.23 5.21
N PRO A 61 -4.18 10.40 4.47
CA PRO A 61 -3.17 10.89 3.53
C PRO A 61 -3.75 11.90 2.52
N VAL A 62 -4.87 11.53 1.91
CA VAL A 62 -5.58 12.38 0.94
C VAL A 62 -6.00 13.70 1.57
N THR A 63 -6.49 13.66 2.80
CA THR A 63 -6.94 14.85 3.52
C THR A 63 -5.77 15.77 3.88
N TRP A 64 -4.69 15.21 4.44
CA TRP A 64 -3.53 15.98 4.86
C TRP A 64 -2.77 16.58 3.67
N LEU A 65 -2.59 15.83 2.59
CA LEU A 65 -2.00 16.34 1.34
C LEU A 65 -2.86 17.48 0.76
N SER A 66 -4.18 17.28 0.66
CA SER A 66 -5.09 18.31 0.09
C SER A 66 -5.15 19.59 0.91
N GLN A 67 -4.92 19.49 2.22
CA GLN A 67 -4.89 20.63 3.15
C GLN A 67 -3.49 21.20 3.32
N ASN A 68 -2.49 20.71 2.57
CA ASN A 68 -1.09 21.09 2.68
C ASN A 68 -0.51 20.95 4.10
N ARG A 69 -1.06 20.01 4.88
CA ARG A 69 -0.56 19.65 6.23
C ARG A 69 0.67 18.76 6.16
N VAL A 70 0.80 18.00 5.09
CA VAL A 70 2.01 17.27 4.68
C VAL A 70 2.20 17.47 3.19
N GLN A 71 3.45 17.35 2.72
CA GLN A 71 3.85 17.54 1.33
C GLN A 71 4.03 16.20 0.64
N PHE A 72 4.35 15.15 1.39
CA PHE A 72 4.54 13.79 0.89
C PHE A 72 3.88 12.79 1.83
N SER A 73 3.29 11.73 1.28
CA SER A 73 2.69 10.68 2.08
C SER A 73 2.71 9.35 1.35
N SER A 74 2.91 8.26 2.09
CA SER A 74 2.46 6.96 1.59
C SER A 74 0.95 6.89 1.63
N ALA A 75 0.33 6.24 0.63
CA ALA A 75 -1.11 6.09 0.59
C ALA A 75 -1.48 4.85 -0.23
N TRP A 76 -2.65 4.28 0.05
CA TRP A 76 -3.25 3.35 -0.91
C TRP A 76 -3.65 4.11 -2.18
N HIS A 77 -3.16 3.65 -3.34
CA HIS A 77 -3.32 4.36 -4.62
C HIS A 77 -4.78 4.68 -4.95
N TYR A 78 -5.71 3.77 -4.64
CA TYR A 78 -7.13 3.97 -4.92
C TYR A 78 -7.75 5.14 -4.14
N ARG A 79 -7.17 5.53 -2.99
CA ARG A 79 -7.55 6.72 -2.24
C ARG A 79 -7.07 7.99 -2.93
N VAL A 80 -5.85 7.97 -3.46
CA VAL A 80 -5.29 9.09 -4.23
C VAL A 80 -6.08 9.30 -5.52
N VAL A 81 -6.37 8.24 -6.27
CA VAL A 81 -7.19 8.31 -7.50
C VAL A 81 -8.60 8.83 -7.21
N ALA A 82 -9.23 8.39 -6.11
CA ALA A 82 -10.51 8.96 -5.69
C ALA A 82 -10.41 10.46 -5.39
N GLY A 83 -9.34 10.89 -4.70
CA GLY A 83 -9.10 12.31 -4.46
C GLY A 83 -8.86 13.13 -5.74
N GLN A 84 -8.15 12.56 -6.72
CA GLN A 84 -7.95 13.20 -8.04
C GLN A 84 -9.27 13.35 -8.79
N ARG A 85 -10.18 12.35 -8.73
CA ARG A 85 -11.54 12.45 -9.30
C ARG A 85 -12.37 13.56 -8.64
N ASP A 86 -12.13 13.82 -7.36
CA ASP A 86 -12.71 14.93 -6.61
C ASP A 86 -11.97 16.27 -6.82
N ALA A 87 -11.05 16.34 -7.79
CA ALA A 87 -10.22 17.50 -8.11
C ALA A 87 -9.39 18.03 -6.93
N ARG A 88 -8.99 17.15 -5.99
CA ARG A 88 -8.05 17.50 -4.93
C ARG A 88 -6.64 17.72 -5.52
N PRO A 89 -5.87 18.68 -5.01
CA PRO A 89 -4.55 19.03 -5.54
C PRO A 89 -3.47 18.03 -5.07
N ILE A 90 -3.60 16.77 -5.47
CA ILE A 90 -2.71 15.68 -5.09
C ILE A 90 -2.32 14.88 -6.33
N ASP A 91 -1.13 14.29 -6.30
CA ASP A 91 -0.64 13.43 -7.39
C ASP A 91 -0.08 12.11 -6.85
N LEU A 92 0.08 11.13 -7.74
CA LEU A 92 0.55 9.79 -7.44
C LEU A 92 1.87 9.51 -8.17
N VAL A 93 2.85 9.02 -7.43
CA VAL A 93 4.10 8.47 -7.97
C VAL A 93 4.07 6.96 -7.77
N TRP A 94 4.24 6.23 -8.86
CA TRP A 94 4.24 4.75 -8.85
C TRP A 94 5.61 4.14 -8.56
N ASP A 95 6.69 4.87 -8.85
CA ASP A 95 8.06 4.38 -8.65
C ASP A 95 8.27 3.90 -7.21
N GLN A 96 8.72 2.65 -7.07
CA GLN A 96 8.92 1.96 -5.81
C GLN A 96 7.67 1.81 -4.93
N GLY A 97 6.47 1.97 -5.50
CA GLY A 97 5.22 1.62 -4.84
C GLY A 97 5.16 0.12 -4.55
N LEU A 98 4.53 -0.29 -3.45
CA LEU A 98 4.39 -1.71 -3.14
C LEU A 98 3.21 -2.31 -3.89
N LEU A 99 3.43 -3.46 -4.53
CA LEU A 99 2.39 -4.28 -5.11
C LEU A 99 1.90 -5.29 -4.07
N LEU A 100 0.67 -5.09 -3.62
CA LEU A 100 -0.04 -6.00 -2.72
C LEU A 100 -1.18 -6.68 -3.48
N VAL A 101 -1.56 -7.86 -2.99
CA VAL A 101 -2.71 -8.61 -3.50
C VAL A 101 -3.69 -8.84 -2.36
N ASP A 102 -4.90 -8.30 -2.50
CA ASP A 102 -6.01 -8.64 -1.62
C ASP A 102 -6.52 -10.04 -1.96
N GLN A 103 -6.93 -10.78 -0.93
CA GLN A 103 -7.37 -12.16 -1.06
C GLN A 103 -8.76 -12.34 -0.47
N TRP A 104 -9.58 -13.13 -1.17
CA TRP A 104 -10.82 -13.65 -0.60
C TRP A 104 -10.53 -14.94 0.16
N VAL A 105 -11.10 -15.07 1.36
CA VAL A 105 -10.92 -16.25 2.22
C VAL A 105 -12.28 -16.74 2.69
N ILE A 106 -12.50 -18.05 2.68
CA ILE A 106 -13.64 -18.70 3.33
C ILE A 106 -13.16 -19.17 4.70
N PRO A 107 -13.66 -18.60 5.81
CA PRO A 107 -13.30 -19.05 7.15
C PRO A 107 -13.68 -20.52 7.37
N ALA A 108 -12.85 -21.24 8.12
CA ALA A 108 -13.15 -22.61 8.49
C ALA A 108 -14.47 -22.69 9.27
N GLY A 109 -15.39 -23.56 8.84
CA GLY A 109 -16.71 -23.71 9.47
C GLY A 109 -17.73 -22.62 9.12
N ALA A 110 -17.45 -21.77 8.13
CA ALA A 110 -18.41 -20.77 7.67
C ALA A 110 -19.72 -21.42 7.19
N GLU A 111 -20.85 -20.89 7.66
CA GLU A 111 -22.16 -21.25 7.12
C GLU A 111 -22.25 -20.83 5.65
N GLY A 112 -22.77 -21.70 4.79
CA GLY A 112 -22.90 -21.41 3.36
C GLY A 112 -21.60 -21.45 2.56
N ALA A 113 -20.60 -22.24 3.00
CA ALA A 113 -19.32 -22.38 2.31
C ALA A 113 -19.46 -22.70 0.81
N ASP A 114 -20.42 -23.54 0.41
CA ASP A 114 -20.66 -23.86 -1.00
C ASP A 114 -21.05 -22.62 -1.83
N MET A 115 -21.92 -21.77 -1.30
CA MET A 115 -22.30 -20.52 -1.96
C MET A 115 -21.15 -19.51 -1.98
N ALA A 116 -20.30 -19.51 -0.94
CA ALA A 116 -19.09 -18.72 -0.94
C ALA A 116 -18.12 -19.18 -2.04
N VAL A 117 -17.99 -20.48 -2.31
CA VAL A 117 -17.20 -21.03 -3.42
C VAL A 117 -17.75 -20.54 -4.76
N ASP A 118 -19.06 -20.58 -4.98
CA ASP A 118 -19.69 -20.04 -6.21
C ASP A 118 -19.39 -18.55 -6.38
N PHE A 119 -19.45 -17.78 -5.29
CA PHE A 119 -19.04 -16.37 -5.32
C PHE A 119 -17.57 -16.20 -5.68
N LEU A 120 -16.67 -17.00 -5.12
CA LEU A 120 -15.23 -16.94 -5.46
C LEU A 120 -14.98 -17.24 -6.94
N HIS A 121 -15.69 -18.21 -7.52
CA HIS A 121 -15.63 -18.48 -8.96
C HIS A 121 -16.04 -17.25 -9.77
N TYR A 122 -17.17 -16.62 -9.42
CA TYR A 122 -17.63 -15.41 -10.08
C TYR A 122 -16.65 -14.24 -9.91
N ALA A 123 -16.24 -13.93 -8.67
CA ALA A 123 -15.36 -12.82 -8.33
C ALA A 123 -13.97 -12.95 -8.98
N SER A 124 -13.55 -14.18 -9.27
CA SER A 124 -12.28 -14.48 -9.94
C SER A 124 -12.38 -14.43 -11.48
N SER A 125 -13.56 -14.23 -12.06
CA SER A 125 -13.72 -14.09 -13.52
C SER A 125 -13.14 -12.77 -14.04
N ALA A 126 -12.74 -12.77 -15.32
CA ALA A 126 -12.19 -11.59 -15.98
C ALA A 126 -13.19 -10.42 -16.00
N GLU A 127 -14.46 -10.70 -16.27
CA GLU A 127 -15.55 -9.75 -16.35
C GLU A 127 -15.88 -9.13 -14.98
N ALA A 128 -15.89 -9.94 -13.92
CA ALA A 128 -16.13 -9.45 -12.56
C ALA A 128 -14.97 -8.55 -12.09
N GLN A 129 -13.72 -8.96 -12.32
CA GLN A 129 -12.55 -8.14 -11.95
C GLN A 129 -12.50 -6.84 -12.76
N ALA A 130 -12.80 -6.88 -14.06
CA ALA A 130 -12.89 -5.66 -14.87
C ALA A 130 -14.02 -4.74 -14.37
N SER A 131 -15.16 -5.30 -14.00
CA SER A 131 -16.28 -4.52 -13.45
C SER A 131 -15.91 -3.86 -12.12
N LEU A 132 -15.19 -4.56 -11.25
CA LEU A 132 -14.67 -3.99 -9.99
C LEU A 132 -13.68 -2.85 -10.26
N ALA A 133 -12.73 -3.06 -11.19
CA ALA A 133 -11.70 -2.08 -11.56
C ALA A 133 -12.28 -0.74 -12.09
N ARG A 134 -13.48 -0.76 -12.69
CA ARG A 134 -14.18 0.46 -13.12
C ARG A 134 -14.67 1.31 -11.93
N ILE A 135 -15.07 0.65 -10.84
CA ILE A 135 -15.63 1.31 -9.65
C ILE A 135 -14.50 1.77 -8.73
N VAL A 136 -13.63 0.84 -8.36
CA VAL A 136 -12.45 1.07 -7.54
C VAL A 136 -11.24 0.70 -8.38
N PRO A 137 -10.23 1.56 -8.55
CA PRO A 137 -9.09 1.34 -9.47
C PRO A 137 -8.12 0.27 -8.96
N LEU A 138 -8.62 -0.90 -8.57
CA LEU A 138 -7.84 -2.07 -8.22
C LEU A 138 -7.40 -2.77 -9.50
N GLY A 139 -6.13 -3.18 -9.54
CA GLY A 139 -5.60 -3.92 -10.68
C GLY A 139 -6.15 -5.34 -10.70
N PRO A 140 -6.75 -5.80 -11.81
CA PRO A 140 -7.10 -7.21 -11.97
C PRO A 140 -5.86 -8.10 -11.87
N VAL A 141 -6.03 -9.26 -11.23
CA VAL A 141 -5.00 -10.32 -11.18
C VAL A 141 -5.13 -11.29 -12.36
N VAL A 142 -6.30 -11.32 -13.01
CA VAL A 142 -6.53 -12.08 -14.25
C VAL A 142 -6.27 -11.18 -15.45
N GLY A 143 -5.20 -11.44 -16.20
CA GLY A 143 -4.79 -10.62 -17.35
C GLY A 143 -5.89 -10.46 -18.42
N ALA A 144 -6.75 -11.46 -18.62
CA ALA A 144 -7.87 -11.37 -19.55
C ALA A 144 -8.91 -10.28 -19.18
N ALA A 145 -8.94 -9.81 -17.94
CA ALA A 145 -9.80 -8.70 -17.50
C ALA A 145 -9.53 -7.40 -18.27
N PHE A 146 -8.29 -7.18 -18.72
CA PHE A 146 -7.93 -6.00 -19.50
C PHE A 146 -8.66 -5.92 -20.84
N ASN A 147 -9.13 -7.04 -21.40
CA ASN A 147 -9.94 -7.06 -22.62
C ASN A 147 -11.32 -6.40 -22.44
N PHE A 148 -11.76 -6.23 -21.20
CA PHE A 148 -13.04 -5.61 -20.85
C PHE A 148 -12.87 -4.19 -20.31
N LEU A 149 -11.65 -3.66 -20.23
CA LEU A 149 -11.38 -2.33 -19.68
C LEU A 149 -11.16 -1.31 -20.78
N GLU A 150 -11.73 -0.13 -20.58
CA GLU A 150 -11.44 1.03 -21.43
C GLU A 150 -9.97 1.45 -21.23
N PRO A 151 -9.23 1.83 -22.28
CA PRO A 151 -7.82 2.19 -22.17
C PRO A 151 -7.54 3.27 -21.12
N ALA A 152 -8.45 4.25 -20.99
CA ALA A 152 -8.36 5.31 -20.00
C ALA A 152 -8.42 4.78 -18.56
N ILE A 153 -9.25 3.79 -18.28
CA ILE A 153 -9.32 3.16 -16.94
C ILE A 153 -8.08 2.28 -16.73
N ALA A 154 -7.76 1.44 -17.72
CA ALA A 154 -6.66 0.50 -17.65
C ALA A 154 -5.31 1.17 -17.36
N ALA A 155 -5.05 2.35 -17.94
CA ALA A 155 -3.80 3.09 -17.75
C ALA A 155 -3.56 3.58 -16.30
N HIS A 156 -4.60 3.64 -15.48
CA HIS A 156 -4.51 4.10 -14.08
C HIS A 156 -4.46 2.95 -13.06
N LEU A 157 -4.36 1.70 -13.52
CA LEU A 157 -4.32 0.53 -12.65
C LEU A 157 -2.87 0.17 -12.27
N PRO A 158 -2.64 -0.36 -11.05
CA PRO A 158 -1.32 -0.80 -10.62
C PRO A 158 -0.78 -1.97 -11.47
N THR A 159 -1.66 -2.77 -12.07
CA THR A 159 -1.28 -3.91 -12.92
C THR A 159 -1.23 -3.56 -14.42
N ALA A 160 -1.30 -2.27 -14.77
CA ALA A 160 -1.17 -1.82 -16.16
C ALA A 160 0.25 -2.08 -16.69
N PRO A 161 0.41 -2.36 -18.02
CA PRO A 161 1.72 -2.44 -18.64
C PRO A 161 2.56 -1.19 -18.37
N GLY A 162 3.82 -1.37 -17.95
CA GLY A 162 4.72 -0.29 -17.56
C GLY A 162 4.56 0.18 -16.12
N THR A 163 3.33 0.30 -15.59
CA THR A 163 3.12 0.65 -14.17
C THR A 163 3.56 -0.48 -13.25
N ILE A 164 3.20 -1.72 -13.58
CA ILE A 164 3.53 -2.88 -12.75
C ILE A 164 5.05 -3.08 -12.58
N ASP A 165 5.84 -2.69 -13.59
CA ASP A 165 7.31 -2.80 -13.59
C ASP A 165 7.98 -1.78 -12.65
N LEU A 166 7.25 -0.73 -12.24
CA LEU A 166 7.70 0.26 -11.27
C LEU A 166 7.46 -0.19 -9.82
N LEU A 167 6.63 -1.22 -9.63
CA LEU A 167 6.19 -1.66 -8.32
C LEU A 167 7.09 -2.75 -7.76
N VAL A 168 7.14 -2.79 -6.43
CA VAL A 168 7.90 -3.80 -5.68
C VAL A 168 6.91 -4.80 -5.09
N PRO A 169 6.96 -6.08 -5.48
CA PRO A 169 6.08 -7.10 -4.91
C PRO A 169 6.34 -7.30 -3.42
N GLN A 170 5.29 -7.18 -2.60
CA GLN A 170 5.41 -7.47 -1.18
C GLN A 170 5.55 -8.98 -0.95
N ASN A 171 6.51 -9.39 -0.11
CA ASN A 171 6.68 -10.78 0.28
C ASN A 171 5.68 -11.17 1.38
N VAL A 172 4.49 -11.60 0.98
CA VAL A 172 3.41 -12.01 1.88
C VAL A 172 3.83 -13.17 2.80
N ALA A 173 4.62 -14.12 2.30
CA ALA A 173 5.07 -15.25 3.11
C ALA A 173 6.02 -14.83 4.23
N TRP A 174 6.95 -13.91 3.94
CA TRP A 174 7.83 -13.33 4.95
C TRP A 174 7.01 -12.57 6.01
N TRP A 175 6.06 -11.73 5.58
CA TRP A 175 5.19 -11.00 6.52
C TRP A 175 4.34 -11.93 7.38
N ALA A 176 3.79 -13.00 6.81
CA ALA A 176 3.00 -13.98 7.57
C ALA A 176 3.80 -14.60 8.74
N SER A 177 5.12 -14.74 8.62
CA SER A 177 5.98 -15.27 9.69
C SER A 177 6.52 -14.21 10.65
N HIS A 178 6.57 -12.93 10.26
CA HIS A 178 7.27 -11.88 11.04
C HIS A 178 6.37 -10.71 11.46
N ASN A 179 5.08 -10.72 11.09
CA ASN A 179 4.18 -9.59 11.36
C ASN A 179 4.09 -9.23 12.85
N GLU A 180 4.00 -10.22 13.74
CA GLU A 180 3.90 -9.96 15.17
C GLU A 180 5.17 -9.29 15.72
N GLU A 181 6.34 -9.85 15.43
CA GLU A 181 7.64 -9.27 15.82
C GLU A 181 7.82 -7.86 15.27
N ALA A 182 7.51 -7.65 13.99
CA ALA A 182 7.64 -6.34 13.35
C ALA A 182 6.71 -5.29 13.99
N ASN A 183 5.49 -5.67 14.38
CA ASN A 183 4.54 -4.75 15.05
C ASN A 183 5.00 -4.40 16.47
N GLN A 184 5.51 -5.38 17.21
CA GLN A 184 6.07 -5.14 18.54
C GLN A 184 7.25 -4.17 18.45
N LEU A 185 8.20 -4.44 17.55
CA LEU A 185 9.36 -3.58 17.33
C LEU A 185 8.98 -2.16 16.89
N PHE A 186 8.05 -2.03 15.94
CA PHE A 186 7.57 -0.72 15.46
C PHE A 186 6.96 0.10 16.59
N THR A 187 6.12 -0.54 17.43
CA THR A 187 5.44 0.14 18.53
C THR A 187 6.42 0.55 19.62
N SER A 188 7.26 -0.38 20.08
CA SER A 188 8.18 -0.12 21.19
C SER A 188 9.21 0.97 20.84
N GLU A 189 9.73 0.95 19.62
CA GLU A 189 10.84 1.82 19.22
C GLU A 189 10.40 3.21 18.75
N LEU A 190 9.18 3.37 18.24
CA LEU A 190 8.71 4.65 17.68
C LEU A 190 7.66 5.37 18.52
N PHE A 191 6.92 4.66 19.37
CA PHE A 191 5.78 5.25 20.09
C PHE A 191 5.87 5.10 21.62
N GLU A 192 6.57 4.10 22.13
CA GLU A 192 6.66 3.87 23.59
C GLU A 192 7.97 4.39 24.21
N ALA A 193 9.02 4.63 23.42
CA ALA A 193 10.35 5.02 23.92
C ALA A 193 10.46 6.46 24.49
N SER A 194 9.35 7.14 24.76
CA SER A 194 9.30 8.53 25.27
C SER A 194 9.03 8.68 26.77
N ASP A 195 8.85 7.57 27.51
CA ASP A 195 8.53 7.60 28.96
C ASP A 195 9.75 7.33 29.88
N GLY A 196 10.97 7.61 29.41
CA GLY A 196 12.23 7.40 30.16
C GLY A 196 13.01 8.67 30.46
#